data_AF-A0A0J8SNS9-F1
#
_entry.id   AF-A0A0J8SNS9-F1
#
_cell.length_a   1.000
_cell.length_b   1.000
_cell.length_c   1.000
_cell.angle_alpha   90.00
_cell.angle_beta   90.00
_cell.angle_gamma   90.00
#
_symmetry.space_group_name_H-M   'P 1'
#
loop_
_entity.id
_entity.type
_entity.pdbx_description
1 polymer ?
#
loop_
_entity_poly.entity_id
_entity_poly.type
_entity_poly.pdbx_seq_one_letter_code
_entity_poly.pdbx_strand_id
1 'polypeptide(L)'
;MDKVPDGHMVRHIRSGSSLLKSFAGLGHAGKAAPEARLSSSLEVGPGWVRVGNRRRVDVGDRRTVQAYARANLAPHATHWNFDRVRNAAAARWNAALGGIAVEGGTPDQRVVMASAFYHALLAPTLLSDVDGRYPGLDGKIQQVPADAAAYSSYSLWDVYRAQLPLLTLVAPERSKHFVDDLIRQTAQSPFGPLVWPLQGKDINELYG
;
A
#
# COMPACT_ATOMS: atom_id res chain seq x y z
N MET A 1 2.00 -7.17 52.86
CA MET A 1 2.25 -6.11 51.86
C MET A 1 3.43 -5.33 52.39
N ASP A 2 4.62 -5.71 51.96
CA ASP A 2 5.87 -5.29 52.58
C ASP A 2 6.28 -3.91 52.07
N LYS A 3 6.79 -3.07 52.98
CA LYS A 3 7.20 -1.70 52.69
C LYS A 3 8.48 -1.68 51.86
N VAL A 4 8.50 -0.86 50.81
CA VAL A 4 9.67 -0.57 49.98
C VAL A 4 10.70 0.23 50.80
N PRO A 5 12.01 -0.10 50.80
CA PRO A 5 13.03 0.62 51.56
C PRO A 5 13.31 2.04 51.02
N ASP A 6 13.73 2.93 51.92
CA ASP A 6 14.10 4.31 51.58
C ASP A 6 15.32 4.36 50.64
N GLY A 7 15.17 5.08 49.53
CA GLY A 7 16.18 5.22 48.46
C GLY A 7 15.79 4.56 47.13
N HIS A 8 14.71 3.78 47.07
CA HIS A 8 14.22 3.16 45.83
C HIS A 8 12.96 3.86 45.29
N MET A 9 13.00 4.26 44.01
CA MET A 9 11.85 4.82 43.30
C MET A 9 11.13 3.72 42.50
N VAL A 10 9.94 3.31 42.95
CA VAL A 10 9.08 2.38 42.20
C VAL A 10 8.16 3.18 41.29
N ARG A 11 8.35 3.08 39.97
CA ARG A 11 7.42 3.63 38.98
C ARG A 11 6.46 2.54 38.49
N HIS A 12 5.21 2.61 38.94
CA HIS A 12 4.10 1.91 38.29
C HIS A 12 3.72 2.63 37.00
N ILE A 13 4.13 2.08 35.85
CA ILE A 13 3.71 2.60 34.54
C ILE A 13 2.45 1.83 34.10
N ARG A 14 1.28 2.42 34.36
CA ARG A 14 0.08 2.13 33.54
C ARG A 14 0.26 2.89 32.22
N SER A 15 0.42 2.15 31.13
CA SER A 15 0.61 2.71 29.78
C SER A 15 -0.67 3.41 29.29
N GLY A 16 -0.86 4.66 29.71
CA GLY A 16 -1.70 5.66 29.05
C GLY A 16 -0.89 6.44 28.02
N SER A 17 -1.56 6.94 26.99
CA SER A 17 -1.07 7.67 25.80
C SER A 17 -0.22 8.93 26.03
N SER A 18 0.25 9.20 27.26
CA SER A 18 1.06 10.38 27.60
C SER A 18 2.57 10.15 27.54
N LEU A 19 3.08 8.91 27.66
CA LEU A 19 4.53 8.65 27.70
C LEU A 19 5.24 8.77 26.34
N LEU A 20 4.51 8.58 25.23
CA LEU A 20 5.04 8.85 23.88
C LEU A 20 5.28 10.35 23.64
N LYS A 21 4.52 11.23 24.31
CA LYS A 21 4.75 12.68 24.23
C LYS A 21 6.01 13.11 25.00
N SER A 22 6.41 12.36 26.03
CA SER A 22 7.57 12.68 26.87
C SER A 22 8.90 12.26 26.24
N PHE A 23 8.92 11.19 25.43
CA PHE A 23 10.15 10.72 24.76
C PHE A 23 10.52 11.54 23.52
N ALA A 24 9.58 12.32 22.96
CA ALA A 24 9.79 13.13 21.75
C ALA A 24 9.74 14.66 22.01
N GLY A 25 9.88 15.08 23.27
CA GLY A 25 9.60 16.45 23.72
C GLY A 25 10.81 17.38 23.83
N LEU A 26 11.77 17.32 22.90
CA LEU A 26 12.64 18.47 22.60
C LEU A 26 11.95 19.32 21.53
N GLY A 27 11.55 20.54 21.91
CA GLY A 27 11.50 21.68 20.98
C GLY A 27 10.16 22.03 20.33
N HIS A 28 9.57 23.11 20.83
CA HIS A 28 9.32 24.36 20.09
C HIS A 28 8.95 24.31 18.58
N ALA A 29 7.81 24.92 18.27
CA ALA A 29 7.47 25.65 17.04
C ALA A 29 8.18 25.24 15.72
N GLY A 30 7.42 24.58 14.83
CA GLY A 30 7.54 24.80 13.38
C GLY A 30 8.59 24.02 12.59
N LYS A 31 9.41 23.16 13.21
CA LYS A 31 10.32 22.26 12.46
C LYS A 31 10.01 20.79 12.75
N ALA A 32 10.10 19.93 11.74
CA ALA A 32 9.97 18.48 11.91
C ALA A 32 11.03 18.00 12.91
N ALA A 33 10.61 17.25 13.93
CA ALA A 33 11.55 16.63 14.87
C ALA A 33 12.49 15.70 14.07
N PRO A 34 13.82 15.80 14.25
CA PRO A 34 14.76 14.97 13.53
C PRO A 34 14.58 13.51 13.92
N GLU A 35 14.91 12.60 13.00
CA GLU A 35 14.95 11.17 13.29
C GLU A 35 15.98 10.91 14.40
N ALA A 36 15.54 10.21 15.45
CA ALA A 36 16.36 9.87 16.59
C ALA A 36 16.56 8.35 16.63
N ARG A 37 17.81 7.93 16.44
CA ARG A 37 18.24 6.55 16.69
C ARG A 37 18.62 6.41 18.16
N LEU A 38 17.76 5.76 18.92
CA LEU A 38 17.93 5.59 20.37
C LEU A 38 18.71 4.31 20.71
N SER A 39 18.67 3.30 19.82
CA SER A 39 19.51 2.10 19.90
C SER A 39 19.64 1.41 18.54
N SER A 40 20.38 0.30 18.47
CA SER A 40 20.43 -0.56 17.28
C SER A 40 19.06 -1.10 16.87
N SER A 41 18.13 -1.18 17.83
CA SER A 41 16.79 -1.74 17.66
C SER A 41 15.67 -0.72 17.87
N LEU A 42 15.96 0.56 18.16
CA LEU A 42 14.94 1.58 18.42
C LEU A 42 15.24 2.87 17.66
N GLU A 43 14.37 3.20 16.72
CA GLU A 43 14.39 4.46 15.98
C GLU A 43 13.02 5.13 16.08
N VAL A 44 13.04 6.43 16.32
CA VAL A 44 11.83 7.27 16.39
C VAL A 44 11.98 8.35 15.34
N GLY A 45 11.06 8.34 14.38
CA GLY A 45 10.92 9.42 13.42
C GLY A 45 9.60 10.15 13.60
N PRO A 46 9.36 11.20 12.81
CA PRO A 46 8.11 11.96 12.88
C PRO A 46 6.94 11.04 12.54
N GLY A 47 6.23 10.61 13.59
CA GLY A 47 5.03 9.81 13.48
C GLY A 47 5.20 8.29 13.44
N TRP A 48 6.42 7.79 13.54
CA TRP A 48 6.66 6.34 13.51
C TRP A 48 7.73 5.94 14.51
N VAL A 49 7.61 4.70 15.00
CA VAL A 49 8.58 4.06 15.88
C VAL A 49 8.96 2.73 15.28
N ARG A 50 10.25 2.50 15.06
CA ARG A 50 10.80 1.19 14.67
C ARG A 50 11.37 0.52 15.91
N VAL A 51 10.84 -0.66 16.26
CA VAL A 51 11.35 -1.54 17.31
C VAL A 51 11.77 -2.87 16.68
N GLY A 52 13.07 -3.17 16.68
CA GLY A 52 13.65 -4.29 15.95
C GLY A 52 13.34 -4.19 14.44
N ASN A 53 12.73 -5.23 13.89
CA ASN A 53 12.26 -5.29 12.50
C ASN A 53 10.80 -4.81 12.32
N ARG A 54 10.15 -4.28 13.36
CA ARG A 54 8.76 -3.81 13.30
C ARG A 54 8.70 -2.30 13.32
N ARG A 55 8.19 -1.69 12.24
CA ARG A 55 7.83 -0.27 12.21
C ARG A 55 6.35 -0.13 12.57
N ARG A 56 6.05 0.62 13.62
CA ARG A 56 4.70 1.09 13.94
C ARG A 56 4.56 2.53 13.49
N VAL A 57 3.54 2.78 12.68
CA VAL A 57 3.18 4.10 12.18
C VAL A 57 1.97 4.53 13.00
N ASP A 58 2.05 5.66 13.70
CA ASP A 58 0.91 6.20 14.42
C ASP A 58 -0.03 6.88 13.40
N VAL A 59 -1.00 6.11 12.94
CA VAL A 59 -2.04 6.58 12.00
C VAL A 59 -3.05 7.55 12.64
N GLY A 60 -3.04 7.68 13.98
CA GLY A 60 -3.81 8.70 14.71
C GLY A 60 -3.11 10.06 14.77
N ASP A 61 -1.78 10.09 14.60
CA ASP A 61 -1.03 11.34 14.45
C ASP A 61 -1.06 11.83 13.00
N ARG A 62 -1.76 12.94 12.80
CA ARG A 62 -1.88 13.65 11.52
C ARG A 62 -0.52 13.93 10.87
N ARG A 63 0.54 14.16 11.65
CA ARG A 63 1.89 14.46 11.12
C ARG A 63 2.50 13.25 10.43
N THR A 64 2.33 12.07 11.02
CA THR A 64 2.74 10.79 10.42
C THR A 64 2.10 10.59 9.06
N VAL A 65 0.77 10.72 9.03
CA VAL A 65 -0.04 10.48 7.83
C VAL A 65 0.37 11.48 6.74
N GLN A 66 0.61 12.75 7.10
CA GLN A 66 1.09 13.76 6.17
C GLN A 66 2.51 13.48 5.65
N ALA A 67 3.45 13.06 6.50
CA ALA A 67 4.81 12.75 6.09
C ALA A 67 4.83 11.55 5.12
N TYR A 68 4.06 10.51 5.43
CA TYR A 68 3.90 9.33 4.58
C TYR A 68 3.23 9.67 3.24
N ALA A 69 2.13 10.45 3.26
CA ALA A 69 1.48 10.92 2.04
C ALA A 69 2.43 11.77 1.18
N ARG A 70 3.24 12.65 1.78
CA ARG A 70 4.24 13.44 1.05
C ARG A 70 5.32 12.56 0.42
N ALA A 71 5.79 11.53 1.11
CA ALA A 71 6.81 10.63 0.58
C ALA A 71 6.32 9.89 -0.68
N ASN A 72 5.06 9.45 -0.70
CA ASN A 72 4.45 8.82 -1.87
C ASN A 72 4.07 9.82 -2.96
N LEU A 73 3.71 11.06 -2.61
CA LEU A 73 3.30 12.08 -3.57
C LEU A 73 4.49 12.77 -4.24
N ALA A 74 5.59 13.02 -3.51
CA ALA A 74 6.72 13.83 -3.98
C ALA A 74 7.37 13.34 -5.29
N PRO A 75 7.53 12.02 -5.53
CA PRO A 75 8.05 11.53 -6.81
C PRO A 75 7.12 11.81 -8.00
N HIS A 76 5.82 11.96 -7.76
CA HIS A 76 4.80 12.08 -8.81
C HIS A 76 4.28 13.51 -9.01
N ALA A 77 4.27 14.33 -7.95
CA ALA A 77 3.81 15.72 -7.98
C ALA A 77 4.98 16.71 -8.05
N THR A 78 5.82 16.58 -9.08
CA THR A 78 6.94 17.50 -9.32
C THR A 78 6.48 18.89 -9.79
N HIS A 79 5.19 19.03 -10.13
CA HIS A 79 4.53 20.28 -10.47
C HIS A 79 3.04 20.22 -10.10
N TRP A 80 2.38 21.38 -10.06
CA TRP A 80 0.94 21.52 -9.75
C TRP A 80 0.07 21.89 -10.95
N ASN A 81 0.63 21.88 -12.17
CA ASN A 81 -0.15 22.13 -13.39
C ASN A 81 -1.16 20.98 -13.64
N PHE A 82 -2.44 21.27 -13.41
CA PHE A 82 -3.55 20.33 -13.57
C PHE A 82 -3.68 19.80 -15.01
N ASP A 83 -3.66 20.69 -16.00
CA ASP A 83 -3.80 20.31 -17.42
C ASP A 83 -2.68 19.35 -17.85
N ARG A 84 -1.46 19.57 -17.35
CA ARG A 84 -0.34 18.66 -17.61
C ARG A 84 -0.59 17.26 -17.03
N VAL A 85 -1.10 17.17 -15.80
CA VAL A 85 -1.46 15.87 -15.19
C VAL A 85 -2.61 15.21 -15.95
N ARG A 86 -3.66 15.96 -16.30
CA ARG A 86 -4.81 15.46 -17.07
C ARG A 86 -4.36 14.91 -18.42
N ASN A 87 -3.55 15.66 -19.16
CA ASN A 87 -3.09 15.26 -20.49
C ASN A 87 -2.16 14.04 -20.41
N ALA A 88 -1.31 13.95 -19.39
CA ALA A 88 -0.48 12.76 -19.16
C ALA A 88 -1.33 11.52 -18.83
N ALA A 89 -2.38 11.67 -18.00
CA ALA A 89 -3.32 10.59 -17.72
C ALA A 89 -4.08 10.14 -18.97
N ALA A 90 -4.58 11.09 -19.77
CA ALA A 90 -5.26 10.81 -21.04
C ALA A 90 -4.34 10.05 -22.02
N ALA A 91 -3.08 10.47 -22.16
CA ALA A 91 -2.11 9.77 -23.00
C ALA A 91 -1.87 8.32 -22.55
N ARG A 92 -1.76 8.09 -21.23
CA ARG A 92 -1.60 6.73 -20.68
C ARG A 92 -2.83 5.86 -20.92
N TRP A 93 -4.03 6.41 -20.74
CA TRP A 93 -5.27 5.70 -21.03
C TRP A 93 -5.44 5.40 -22.51
N ASN A 94 -5.11 6.34 -23.41
CA ASN A 94 -5.16 6.10 -24.84
C ASN A 94 -4.20 4.99 -25.27
N ALA A 95 -2.99 4.95 -24.70
CA ALA A 95 -2.04 3.87 -24.96
C ALA A 95 -2.55 2.52 -24.45
N ALA A 96 -3.16 2.47 -23.27
CA ALA A 96 -3.70 1.23 -22.70
C ALA A 96 -4.94 0.72 -23.46
N LEU A 97 -5.88 1.62 -23.79
CA LEU A 97 -7.09 1.29 -24.54
C LEU A 97 -6.80 0.98 -26.01
N GLY A 98 -5.71 1.52 -26.57
CA GLY A 98 -5.23 1.22 -27.91
C GLY A 98 -4.68 -0.20 -28.09
N GLY A 99 -4.61 -1.01 -27.03
CA GLY A 99 -4.19 -2.42 -27.12
C GLY A 99 -5.15 -3.32 -27.90
N ILE A 100 -6.37 -2.85 -28.20
CA ILE A 100 -7.35 -3.56 -29.04
C ILE A 100 -7.82 -2.61 -30.14
N ALA A 101 -7.64 -3.00 -31.41
CA ALA A 101 -8.26 -2.34 -32.54
C ALA A 101 -9.65 -2.93 -32.79
N VAL A 102 -10.65 -2.08 -32.98
CA VAL A 102 -12.04 -2.48 -33.24
C VAL A 102 -12.54 -1.78 -34.49
N GLU A 103 -13.05 -2.56 -35.45
CA GLU A 103 -13.68 -2.05 -36.67
C GLU A 103 -15.19 -2.35 -36.67
N GLY A 104 -15.98 -1.46 -37.27
CA GLY A 104 -17.44 -1.61 -37.36
C GLY A 104 -18.20 -1.20 -36.08
N GLY A 105 -19.40 -1.75 -35.92
CA GLY A 105 -20.34 -1.45 -34.83
C GLY A 105 -21.06 -0.10 -34.94
N THR A 106 -22.11 0.10 -34.16
CA THR A 106 -22.74 1.41 -33.98
C THR A 106 -21.88 2.28 -33.05
N PRO A 107 -22.09 3.62 -33.02
CA PRO A 107 -21.44 4.48 -32.04
C PRO A 107 -21.61 3.99 -30.60
N ASP A 108 -22.81 3.55 -30.23
CA ASP A 108 -23.12 3.06 -28.87
C ASP A 108 -22.37 1.77 -28.55
N GLN A 109 -22.28 0.83 -29.51
CA GLN A 109 -21.53 -0.42 -29.32
C GLN A 109 -20.03 -0.14 -29.08
N ARG A 110 -19.46 0.84 -29.78
CA ARG A 110 -18.07 1.25 -29.56
C ARG A 110 -17.86 1.87 -28.17
N VAL A 111 -18.82 2.65 -27.68
CA VAL A 111 -18.77 3.20 -26.31
C VAL A 111 -18.83 2.07 -25.28
N VAL A 112 -19.74 1.10 -25.45
CA VAL A 112 -19.85 -0.05 -24.54
C VAL A 112 -18.55 -0.84 -24.50
N MET A 113 -17.97 -1.14 -25.67
CA MET A 113 -16.70 -1.89 -25.76
C MET A 113 -15.56 -1.15 -25.08
N ALA A 114 -15.35 0.14 -25.40
CA ALA A 114 -14.28 0.93 -24.79
C ALA A 114 -14.45 1.08 -23.27
N SER A 115 -15.69 1.26 -22.80
CA SER A 115 -15.99 1.37 -21.37
C SER A 115 -15.78 0.04 -20.64
N ALA A 116 -16.19 -1.09 -21.24
CA ALA A 116 -15.94 -2.40 -20.68
C ALA A 116 -14.44 -2.70 -20.60
N PHE A 117 -13.67 -2.34 -21.64
CA PHE A 117 -12.22 -2.54 -21.62
C PHE A 117 -11.53 -1.65 -20.59
N TYR A 118 -11.95 -0.39 -20.47
CA TYR A 118 -11.52 0.50 -19.38
C TYR A 118 -11.75 -0.15 -18.00
N HIS A 119 -12.95 -0.67 -17.73
CA HIS A 119 -13.25 -1.34 -16.46
C HIS A 119 -12.38 -2.58 -16.22
N ALA A 120 -12.09 -3.36 -17.27
CA ALA A 120 -11.20 -4.53 -17.17
C ALA A 120 -9.75 -4.17 -16.81
N LEU A 121 -9.33 -2.91 -16.98
CA LEU A 121 -7.97 -2.44 -16.68
C LEU A 121 -7.82 -1.74 -15.32
N LEU A 122 -8.93 -1.48 -14.61
CA LEU A 122 -8.94 -0.76 -13.33
C LEU A 122 -8.37 -1.58 -12.17
N ALA A 123 -8.54 -2.90 -12.19
CA ALA A 123 -8.06 -3.83 -11.17
C ALA A 123 -7.10 -4.86 -11.81
N PRO A 124 -6.16 -5.43 -11.05
CA PRO A 124 -5.89 -5.20 -9.63
C PRO A 124 -5.22 -3.83 -9.36
N THR A 125 -5.34 -3.33 -8.13
CA THR A 125 -4.88 -2.00 -7.72
C THR A 125 -3.52 -2.04 -7.03
N LEU A 126 -2.68 -1.03 -7.25
CA LEU A 126 -1.36 -0.96 -6.61
C LEU A 126 -1.51 -0.85 -5.08
N LEU A 127 -0.87 -1.77 -4.37
CA LEU A 127 -0.85 -1.84 -2.90
C LEU A 127 0.47 -1.35 -2.31
N SER A 128 1.58 -1.54 -3.03
CA SER A 128 2.91 -1.12 -2.56
C SER A 128 3.15 0.38 -2.74
N ASP A 129 3.84 0.97 -1.76
CA ASP A 129 4.36 2.33 -1.79
C ASP A 129 5.45 2.53 -2.85
N VAL A 130 5.84 3.80 -3.07
CA VAL A 130 6.97 4.16 -3.95
C VAL A 130 8.30 3.54 -3.53
N ASP A 131 8.46 3.20 -2.24
CA ASP A 131 9.64 2.50 -1.73
C ASP A 131 9.46 0.98 -1.66
N GLY A 132 8.37 0.45 -2.22
CA GLY A 132 8.10 -0.98 -2.38
C GLY A 132 7.55 -1.68 -1.14
N ARG A 133 7.28 -0.95 -0.05
CA ARG A 133 6.66 -1.55 1.14
C ARG A 133 5.16 -1.70 1.00
N TYR A 134 4.60 -2.73 1.62
CA TYR A 134 3.16 -2.99 1.60
C TYR A 134 2.72 -3.84 2.81
N PRO A 135 1.44 -3.80 3.21
CA PRO A 135 0.90 -4.72 4.20
C PRO A 135 0.74 -6.12 3.58
N GLY A 136 1.54 -7.08 4.05
CA GLY A 136 1.44 -8.48 3.65
C GLY A 136 0.29 -9.21 4.34
N LEU A 137 -0.12 -10.34 3.75
CA LEU A 137 -1.20 -11.20 4.27
C LEU A 137 -0.87 -11.85 5.63
N ASP A 138 0.40 -11.86 6.03
CA ASP A 138 0.85 -12.31 7.35
C ASP A 138 0.71 -11.23 8.45
N GLY A 139 0.10 -10.09 8.12
CA GLY A 139 -0.10 -8.96 9.03
C GLY A 139 1.17 -8.14 9.31
N LYS A 140 2.26 -8.38 8.57
CA LYS A 140 3.51 -7.62 8.69
C LYS A 140 3.69 -6.71 7.47
N ILE A 141 4.53 -5.68 7.64
CA ILE A 141 5.00 -4.89 6.50
C ILE A 141 6.04 -5.72 5.75
N GLN A 142 5.77 -5.94 4.46
CA GLN A 142 6.62 -6.67 3.54
C GLN A 142 7.30 -5.68 2.58
N GLN A 143 8.33 -6.14 1.88
CA GLN A 143 9.09 -5.40 0.88
C GLN A 143 9.05 -6.16 -0.43
N VAL A 144 8.63 -5.52 -1.52
CA VAL A 144 8.73 -6.12 -2.85
C VAL A 144 10.19 -6.19 -3.31
N PRO A 145 10.57 -7.19 -4.13
CA PRO A 145 11.84 -7.19 -4.83
C PRO A 145 12.05 -5.90 -5.65
N ALA A 146 13.30 -5.61 -6.01
CA ALA A 146 13.59 -4.53 -6.95
C ALA A 146 12.77 -4.70 -8.24
N ASP A 147 12.24 -3.60 -8.76
CA ASP A 147 11.41 -3.53 -9.98
C ASP A 147 10.08 -4.30 -9.92
N ALA A 148 9.65 -4.75 -8.73
CA ALA A 148 8.35 -5.38 -8.52
C ALA A 148 7.36 -4.43 -7.84
N ALA A 149 6.08 -4.79 -7.89
CA ALA A 149 5.01 -4.12 -7.18
C ALA A 149 4.09 -5.17 -6.51
N ALA A 150 3.44 -4.76 -5.42
CA ALA A 150 2.40 -5.55 -4.78
C ALA A 150 1.04 -4.97 -5.16
N TYR A 151 0.06 -5.83 -5.39
CA TYR A 151 -1.28 -5.44 -5.80
C TYR A 151 -2.34 -5.99 -4.84
N SER A 152 -3.54 -5.44 -4.95
CA SER A 152 -4.73 -5.78 -4.15
C SER A 152 -5.96 -5.84 -5.06
N SER A 153 -7.09 -6.23 -4.49
CA SER A 153 -8.39 -6.24 -5.19
C SER A 153 -8.46 -7.31 -6.26
N TYR A 154 -7.88 -8.47 -5.96
CA TYR A 154 -8.09 -9.65 -6.78
C TYR A 154 -9.39 -10.31 -6.33
N SER A 155 -10.49 -10.07 -7.06
CA SER A 155 -11.69 -10.91 -6.93
C SER A 155 -11.45 -12.23 -7.65
N LEU A 156 -10.58 -13.10 -7.11
CA LEU A 156 -10.10 -14.26 -7.87
C LEU A 156 -11.24 -15.17 -8.30
N TRP A 157 -12.29 -15.28 -7.48
CA TRP A 157 -13.50 -16.02 -7.83
C TRP A 157 -14.22 -15.46 -9.06
N ASP A 158 -14.17 -14.15 -9.35
CA ASP A 158 -14.76 -13.57 -10.57
C ASP A 158 -13.77 -13.51 -11.72
N VAL A 159 -12.58 -12.97 -11.46
CA VAL A 159 -11.67 -12.47 -12.48
C VAL A 159 -10.97 -13.58 -13.25
N TYR A 160 -10.90 -14.80 -12.69
CA TYR A 160 -10.30 -15.95 -13.37
C TYR A 160 -11.06 -16.35 -14.64
N ARG A 161 -12.37 -16.07 -14.71
CA ARG A 161 -13.24 -16.52 -15.82
C ARG A 161 -13.00 -15.76 -17.12
N ALA A 162 -12.63 -14.48 -17.03
CA ALA A 162 -12.56 -13.61 -18.20
C ALA A 162 -11.48 -12.53 -18.12
N GLN A 163 -11.33 -11.83 -16.99
CA GLN A 163 -10.40 -10.71 -16.90
C GLN A 163 -8.94 -11.15 -16.93
N LEU A 164 -8.53 -12.12 -16.11
CA LEU A 164 -7.16 -12.62 -16.11
C LEU A 164 -6.79 -13.25 -17.47
N PRO A 165 -7.64 -14.09 -18.10
CA PRO A 165 -7.42 -14.54 -19.48
C PRO A 165 -7.30 -13.40 -20.50
N LEU A 166 -8.14 -12.35 -20.41
CA LEU A 166 -8.03 -11.20 -21.31
C LEU A 166 -6.65 -10.51 -21.17
N LEU A 167 -6.19 -10.31 -19.94
CA LEU A 167 -4.92 -9.65 -19.66
C LEU A 167 -3.71 -10.41 -20.20
N THR A 168 -3.78 -11.74 -20.35
CA THR A 168 -2.67 -12.50 -20.98
C THR A 168 -2.50 -12.17 -22.45
N LEU A 169 -3.58 -11.74 -23.12
CA LEU A 169 -3.58 -11.37 -24.54
C LEU A 169 -3.18 -9.92 -24.76
N VAL A 170 -3.74 -9.00 -23.97
CA VAL A 170 -3.64 -7.56 -24.22
C VAL A 170 -2.59 -6.84 -23.36
N ALA A 171 -2.15 -7.47 -22.27
CA ALA A 171 -1.16 -6.91 -21.35
C ALA A 171 -0.28 -8.02 -20.72
N PRO A 172 0.43 -8.83 -21.53
CA PRO A 172 1.15 -10.02 -21.06
C PRO A 172 2.19 -9.72 -19.97
N GLU A 173 2.92 -8.61 -20.08
CA GLU A 173 3.89 -8.19 -19.06
C GLU A 173 3.22 -7.88 -17.71
N ARG A 174 2.05 -7.22 -17.72
CA ARG A 174 1.27 -6.99 -16.48
C ARG A 174 0.76 -8.30 -15.91
N SER A 175 0.30 -9.21 -16.77
CA SER A 175 -0.14 -10.54 -16.35
C SER A 175 0.98 -11.31 -15.65
N LYS A 176 2.20 -11.26 -16.18
CA LYS A 176 3.37 -11.83 -15.50
C LYS A 176 3.58 -11.22 -14.11
N HIS A 177 3.57 -9.90 -13.99
CA HIS A 177 3.71 -9.23 -12.69
C HIS A 177 2.61 -9.62 -11.69
N PHE A 178 1.37 -9.78 -12.16
CA PHE A 178 0.26 -10.19 -11.30
C PHE A 178 0.42 -11.64 -10.82
N VAL A 179 0.90 -12.54 -11.67
CA VAL A 179 1.19 -13.93 -11.26
C VAL A 179 2.32 -13.97 -10.24
N ASP A 180 3.41 -13.23 -10.48
CA ASP A 180 4.55 -13.15 -9.55
C ASP A 180 4.11 -12.58 -8.18
N ASP A 181 3.20 -11.60 -8.17
CA ASP A 181 2.61 -11.05 -6.94
C ASP A 181 1.67 -12.05 -6.24
N LEU A 182 0.77 -12.73 -6.96
CA LEU A 182 -0.11 -13.74 -6.39
C LEU A 182 0.67 -14.88 -5.75
N ILE A 183 1.75 -15.35 -6.38
CA ILE A 183 2.64 -16.39 -5.81
C ILE A 183 3.25 -15.89 -4.50
N ARG A 184 3.78 -14.66 -4.50
CA ARG A 184 4.41 -14.06 -3.32
C ARG A 184 3.42 -13.87 -2.19
N GLN A 185 2.23 -13.36 -2.47
CA GLN A 185 1.18 -13.18 -1.46
C GLN A 185 0.66 -14.52 -0.94
N THR A 186 0.51 -15.54 -1.80
CA THR A 186 0.15 -16.90 -1.37
C THR A 186 1.15 -17.45 -0.34
N ALA A 187 2.45 -17.23 -0.54
CA ALA A 187 3.48 -17.64 0.42
C ALA A 187 3.42 -16.87 1.76
N GLN A 188 2.74 -15.73 1.80
CA GLN A 188 2.52 -14.92 3.01
C GLN A 188 1.19 -15.26 3.69
N SER A 189 0.27 -15.91 2.98
CA SER A 189 -1.04 -16.26 3.52
C SER A 189 -0.92 -17.38 4.55
N PRO A 190 -1.45 -17.20 5.77
CA PRO A 190 -1.51 -18.28 6.75
C PRO A 190 -2.55 -19.34 6.38
N PHE A 191 -3.41 -19.08 5.39
CA PHE A 191 -4.52 -19.96 4.97
C PHE A 191 -4.26 -20.69 3.66
N GLY A 192 -3.13 -20.42 2.98
CA GLY A 192 -2.78 -21.06 1.71
C GLY A 192 -3.26 -20.25 0.50
N PRO A 193 -3.71 -20.92 -0.59
CA PRO A 193 -4.15 -20.25 -1.82
C PRO A 193 -5.18 -19.16 -1.57
N LEU A 194 -5.05 -18.06 -2.30
CA LEU A 194 -5.85 -16.87 -2.08
C LEU A 194 -7.23 -17.01 -2.72
N VAL A 195 -8.27 -16.52 -2.03
CA VAL A 195 -9.64 -16.47 -2.57
C VAL A 195 -10.00 -15.04 -2.95
N TRP A 196 -9.82 -14.09 -2.03
CA TRP A 196 -10.14 -12.69 -2.30
C TRP A 196 -9.23 -11.73 -1.52
N PRO A 197 -7.95 -11.57 -1.94
CA PRO A 197 -7.03 -10.68 -1.24
C PRO A 197 -7.40 -9.21 -1.50
N LEU A 198 -7.68 -8.50 -0.40
CA LEU A 198 -8.06 -7.11 -0.34
C LEU A 198 -7.31 -6.39 0.79
N GLN A 199 -6.50 -5.39 0.41
CA GLN A 199 -5.81 -4.47 1.32
C GLN A 199 -4.96 -5.19 2.39
N GLY A 200 -4.19 -6.19 1.97
CA GLY A 200 -3.30 -6.96 2.86
C GLY A 200 -4.05 -7.94 3.77
N LYS A 201 -5.28 -8.31 3.43
CA LYS A 201 -6.03 -9.40 4.07
C LYS A 201 -6.68 -10.27 3.00
N ASP A 202 -6.76 -11.57 3.24
CA ASP A 202 -7.73 -12.40 2.52
C ASP A 202 -9.04 -12.32 3.29
N ILE A 203 -10.10 -11.84 2.64
CA ILE A 203 -11.40 -11.68 3.31
C ILE A 203 -12.18 -13.00 3.36
N ASN A 204 -11.70 -14.07 2.70
CA ASN A 204 -12.33 -15.40 2.67
C ASN A 204 -13.84 -15.34 2.35
N GLU A 205 -14.25 -14.33 1.60
CA GLU A 205 -15.60 -14.26 1.07
C GLU A 205 -15.66 -15.16 -0.16
N LEU A 206 -16.70 -16.00 -0.21
CA LEU A 206 -16.99 -17.02 -1.24
C LEU A 206 -16.32 -18.39 -1.03
N TYR A 207 -17.01 -19.42 -1.52
CA TYR A 207 -16.56 -20.81 -1.46
C TYR A 207 -15.49 -21.07 -2.54
N GLY A 208 -14.30 -21.47 -2.13
CA GLY A 208 -13.19 -21.87 -3.00
C GLY A 208 -12.11 -22.60 -2.21
#